data_AF-A0AAX4P148-F1
#
_entry.id   AF-A0AAX4P148-F1
#
_cell.length_a   1.000
_cell.length_b   1.000
_cell.length_c   1.000
_cell.angle_alpha   90.00
_cell.angle_beta   90.00
_cell.angle_gamma   90.00
#
_symmetry.space_group_name_H-M   'P 1'
#
loop_
_entity.id
_entity.type
_entity.pdbx_description
1 polymer ?
#
loop_
_entity_poly.entity_id
_entity_poly.type
_entity_poly.pdbx_seq_one_letter_code
_entity_poly.pdbx_strand_id
1 'polypeptide(L)'
;MTTKDKGKAKASTKIDNIGSAALILRTSNGITGAVDNFQRKLKEIDSDVKMDEKGIHEYKISLDRLRRRKADLEKRIKDNKEFVKSFHDDIGPFAKKYKTLVAEISQLYGEAKEKHAQGIKLLIKDFAYHPAFKRWDDSFTSIPFKPQ
;
A
#
# COMPACT_ATOMS: atom_id res chain seq x y z
N MET A 1 87.83 3.26 -88.52
CA MET A 1 88.04 3.45 -87.07
C MET A 1 86.66 3.60 -86.42
N THR A 2 86.16 2.54 -85.77
CA THR A 2 85.99 2.41 -84.29
C THR A 2 84.70 3.09 -83.81
N THR A 3 83.75 2.50 -83.08
CA THR A 3 83.55 1.18 -82.46
C THR A 3 82.07 1.10 -82.04
N LYS A 4 81.52 -0.12 -82.00
CA LYS A 4 80.23 -0.49 -81.37
C LYS A 4 80.10 0.08 -79.95
N ASP A 5 78.91 0.53 -79.57
CA ASP A 5 78.41 0.29 -78.21
C ASP A 5 76.90 0.04 -78.20
N LYS A 6 76.52 -1.17 -77.77
CA LYS A 6 75.12 -1.57 -77.55
C LYS A 6 74.82 -1.33 -76.07
N GLY A 7 74.37 -0.13 -75.74
CA GLY A 7 73.95 0.26 -74.39
C GLY A 7 72.48 -0.08 -74.12
N LYS A 8 72.25 -1.04 -73.24
CA LYS A 8 70.98 -1.61 -72.79
C LYS A 8 69.92 -0.57 -72.38
N ALA A 9 68.68 -0.76 -72.84
CA ALA A 9 67.50 -0.09 -72.32
C ALA A 9 67.35 -0.36 -70.81
N LYS A 10 67.41 0.70 -69.98
CA LYS A 10 67.04 0.63 -68.56
C LYS A 10 65.51 0.59 -68.45
N ALA A 11 64.97 -0.62 -68.41
CA ALA A 11 63.62 -0.88 -67.91
C ALA A 11 63.70 -1.02 -66.38
N SER A 12 63.46 0.04 -65.62
CA SER A 12 63.38 -0.10 -64.15
C SER A 12 62.48 0.90 -63.42
N THR A 13 61.52 1.55 -64.08
CA THR A 13 60.59 2.48 -63.38
C THR A 13 59.23 1.86 -63.04
N LYS A 14 59.05 0.55 -63.25
CA LYS A 14 57.76 -0.14 -63.04
C LYS A 14 57.69 -1.01 -61.78
N ILE A 15 58.82 -1.21 -61.09
CA ILE A 15 58.94 -2.19 -59.99
C ILE A 15 58.68 -1.55 -58.62
N ASP A 16 59.02 -0.27 -58.43
CA ASP A 16 58.85 0.43 -57.14
C ASP A 16 57.39 0.83 -56.85
N ASN A 17 56.57 1.00 -57.89
CA ASN A 17 55.16 1.37 -57.77
C ASN A 17 54.26 0.22 -57.27
N ILE A 18 54.66 -1.03 -57.52
CA ILE A 18 53.86 -2.22 -57.16
C ILE A 18 53.97 -2.50 -55.65
N GLY A 19 55.16 -2.32 -55.06
CA GLY A 19 55.36 -2.44 -53.61
C GLY A 19 54.67 -1.33 -52.82
N SER A 20 54.69 -0.10 -53.34
CA SER A 20 53.96 1.05 -52.78
C SER A 20 52.43 0.83 -52.84
N ALA A 21 51.91 0.40 -53.99
CA ALA A 21 50.48 0.09 -54.14
C ALA A 21 50.02 -1.06 -53.23
N ALA A 22 50.81 -2.14 -53.08
CA ALA A 22 50.48 -3.25 -52.19
C ALA A 22 50.50 -2.84 -50.71
N LEU A 23 51.45 -1.99 -50.31
CA LEU A 23 51.50 -1.43 -48.95
C LEU A 23 50.30 -0.53 -48.68
N ILE A 24 49.93 0.35 -49.64
CA ILE A 24 48.74 1.20 -49.58
C ILE A 24 47.46 0.36 -49.52
N LEU A 25 47.36 -0.73 -50.29
CA LEU A 25 46.20 -1.61 -50.25
C LEU A 25 46.06 -2.29 -48.88
N ARG A 26 47.18 -2.75 -48.30
CA ARG A 26 47.19 -3.40 -46.99
C ARG A 26 46.86 -2.43 -45.87
N THR A 27 47.41 -1.22 -45.88
CA THR A 27 47.06 -0.18 -44.91
C THR A 27 45.63 0.30 -45.10
N SER A 28 45.17 0.47 -46.34
CA SER A 28 43.77 0.81 -46.64
C SER A 28 42.81 -0.26 -46.13
N ASN A 29 43.07 -1.54 -46.37
CA ASN A 29 42.23 -2.63 -45.87
C ASN A 29 42.22 -2.70 -44.33
N GLY A 30 43.36 -2.43 -43.69
CA GLY A 30 43.46 -2.36 -42.23
C GLY A 30 42.67 -1.18 -41.65
N ILE A 31 42.73 -0.01 -42.30
CA ILE A 31 41.95 1.18 -41.94
C ILE A 31 40.46 0.90 -42.14
N THR A 32 40.04 0.33 -43.26
CA THR A 32 38.63 -0.02 -43.51
C THR A 32 38.11 -1.00 -42.46
N GLY A 33 38.85 -2.06 -42.13
CA GLY A 33 38.45 -3.00 -41.08
C GLY A 33 38.36 -2.35 -39.70
N ALA A 34 39.26 -1.41 -39.38
CA ALA A 34 39.18 -0.64 -38.13
C ALA A 34 37.94 0.28 -38.11
N VAL A 35 37.65 0.97 -39.22
CA VAL A 35 36.47 1.83 -39.38
C VAL A 35 35.18 1.01 -39.24
N ASP A 36 35.10 -0.16 -39.86
CA ASP A 36 33.94 -1.05 -39.74
C ASP A 36 33.74 -1.53 -38.29
N ASN A 37 34.83 -1.85 -37.60
CA ASN A 37 34.78 -2.22 -36.18
C ASN A 37 34.32 -1.05 -35.29
N PHE A 38 34.78 0.17 -35.56
CA PHE A 38 34.32 1.36 -34.83
C PHE A 38 32.85 1.66 -35.11
N GLN A 39 32.38 1.52 -36.36
CA GLN A 39 30.96 1.69 -36.69
C GLN A 39 30.07 0.66 -35.99
N ARG A 40 30.53 -0.60 -35.86
CA ARG A 40 29.80 -1.62 -35.10
C ARG A 40 29.70 -1.27 -33.62
N LYS A 41 30.82 -0.87 -33.01
CA LYS A 41 30.84 -0.43 -31.61
C LYS A 41 29.98 0.81 -31.37
N LEU A 42 29.95 1.76 -32.31
CA LEU A 42 29.07 2.93 -32.24
C LEU A 42 27.60 2.52 -32.22
N LYS A 43 27.20 1.59 -33.09
CA LYS A 43 25.83 1.05 -33.11
C LYS A 43 25.46 0.28 -31.83
N GLU A 44 26.41 -0.46 -31.28
CA GLU A 44 26.24 -1.17 -30.01
C GLU A 44 26.02 -0.17 -28.87
N ILE A 45 26.91 0.83 -28.73
CA ILE A 45 26.78 1.89 -27.72
C ILE A 45 25.48 2.68 -27.91
N ASP A 46 25.09 3.02 -29.13
CA ASP A 46 23.81 3.70 -29.39
C ASP A 46 22.60 2.85 -28.98
N SER A 47 22.69 1.53 -29.12
CA SER A 47 21.66 0.61 -28.66
C SER A 47 21.60 0.58 -27.14
N ASP A 48 22.76 0.49 -26.48
CA ASP A 48 22.87 0.46 -25.02
C ASP A 48 22.34 1.76 -24.41
N VAL A 49 22.69 2.92 -24.97
CA VAL A 49 22.19 4.23 -24.53
C VAL A 49 20.66 4.29 -24.61
N LYS A 50 20.04 3.80 -25.69
CA LYS A 50 18.57 3.76 -25.81
C LYS A 50 17.93 2.86 -24.76
N MET A 51 18.56 1.73 -24.44
CA MET A 51 18.08 0.82 -23.42
C MET A 51 18.20 1.43 -22.02
N ASP A 52 19.29 2.13 -21.74
CA ASP A 52 19.50 2.86 -20.49
C ASP A 52 18.51 4.01 -20.32
N GLU A 53 18.25 4.80 -21.38
CA GLU A 53 17.25 5.86 -21.36
C GLU A 53 15.85 5.32 -21.03
N LYS A 54 15.49 4.18 -21.65
CA LYS A 54 14.24 3.47 -21.35
C LYS A 54 14.22 2.98 -19.90
N GLY A 55 15.32 2.39 -19.41
CA GLY A 55 15.45 1.96 -18.03
C GLY A 55 15.27 3.11 -17.05
N ILE A 56 15.92 4.25 -17.28
CA ILE A 56 15.76 5.48 -16.47
C ILE A 56 14.30 5.94 -16.45
N HIS A 57 13.61 5.89 -17.59
CA HIS A 57 12.20 6.28 -17.65
C HIS A 57 11.31 5.34 -16.82
N GLU A 58 11.50 4.03 -16.92
CA GLU A 58 10.78 3.03 -16.12
C GLU A 58 11.06 3.21 -14.61
N TYR A 59 12.31 3.49 -14.24
CA TYR A 59 12.66 3.81 -12.86
C TYR A 59 11.97 5.07 -12.36
N LYS A 60 11.90 6.14 -13.15
CA LYS A 60 11.15 7.35 -12.78
C LYS A 60 9.67 7.05 -12.51
N ILE A 61 9.03 6.27 -13.39
CA ILE A 61 7.62 5.88 -13.22
C ILE A 61 7.43 5.08 -11.92
N SER A 62 8.28 4.08 -11.67
CA SER A 62 8.17 3.26 -10.46
C SER A 62 8.39 4.07 -9.19
N LEU A 63 9.34 5.01 -9.21
CA LEU A 63 9.66 5.87 -8.08
C LEU A 63 8.52 6.87 -7.78
N ASP A 64 7.89 7.42 -8.82
CA ASP A 64 6.72 8.29 -8.65
C ASP A 64 5.51 7.52 -8.11
N ARG A 65 5.29 6.28 -8.57
CA ARG A 65 4.26 5.39 -7.98
C ARG A 65 4.52 5.13 -6.51
N LEU A 66 5.78 4.86 -6.14
CA LEU A 66 6.17 4.64 -4.74
C LEU A 66 5.94 5.88 -3.88
N ARG A 67 6.31 7.07 -4.38
CA ARG A 67 6.08 8.35 -3.69
C ARG A 67 4.60 8.61 -3.43
N ARG A 68 3.74 8.39 -4.43
CA ARG A 68 2.28 8.51 -4.26
C ARG A 68 1.75 7.55 -3.21
N ARG A 69 2.16 6.28 -3.29
CA ARG A 69 1.74 5.25 -2.32
C ARG A 69 2.21 5.56 -0.91
N LYS A 70 3.43 6.10 -0.75
CA LYS A 70 3.94 6.57 0.54
C LYS A 70 3.06 7.70 1.09
N ALA A 71 2.75 8.71 0.29
CA ALA A 71 1.90 9.83 0.71
C ALA A 71 0.50 9.36 1.11
N ASP A 72 -0.10 8.43 0.35
CA ASP A 72 -1.41 7.84 0.68
C ASP A 72 -1.37 7.07 2.00
N LEU A 73 -0.31 6.30 2.25
CA LEU A 73 -0.14 5.56 3.50
C LEU A 73 0.07 6.50 4.69
N GLU A 74 0.87 7.55 4.54
CA GLU A 74 1.07 8.57 5.58
C GLU A 74 -0.25 9.27 5.93
N LYS A 75 -1.06 9.61 4.92
CA LYS A 75 -2.41 10.15 5.13
C LYS A 75 -3.29 9.17 5.89
N ARG A 76 -3.36 7.91 5.47
CA ARG A 76 -4.16 6.87 6.16
C ARG A 76 -3.71 6.66 7.61
N ILE A 77 -2.41 6.70 7.89
CA ILE A 77 -1.89 6.59 9.25
C ILE A 77 -2.36 7.78 10.09
N LYS A 78 -2.33 9.00 9.53
CA LYS A 78 -2.82 10.19 10.22
C LYS A 78 -4.32 10.09 10.50
N ASP A 79 -5.12 9.78 9.49
CA ASP A 79 -6.57 9.64 9.60
C ASP A 79 -6.94 8.57 10.64
N ASN A 80 -6.24 7.43 10.64
CA ASN A 80 -6.44 6.36 11.63
C ASN A 80 -6.06 6.79 13.04
N LYS A 81 -4.99 7.58 13.22
CA LYS A 81 -4.60 8.11 14.54
C LYS A 81 -5.66 9.08 15.07
N GLU A 82 -6.18 9.94 14.21
CA GLU A 82 -7.27 10.86 14.56
C GLU A 82 -8.54 10.08 14.92
N PHE A 83 -8.89 9.07 14.14
CA PHE A 83 -10.01 8.18 14.43
C PHE A 83 -9.86 7.42 15.75
N VAL A 84 -8.69 6.87 16.05
CA VAL A 84 -8.46 6.17 17.33
C VAL A 84 -8.58 7.13 18.50
N LYS A 85 -8.12 8.39 18.33
CA LYS A 85 -8.26 9.41 19.36
C LYS A 85 -9.73 9.73 19.63
N SER A 86 -10.52 10.00 18.59
CA SER A 86 -11.96 10.26 18.76
C SER A 86 -12.71 9.03 19.28
N PHE A 87 -12.32 7.83 18.87
CA PHE A 87 -12.87 6.58 19.38
C PHE A 87 -12.66 6.45 20.90
N HIS A 88 -11.47 6.79 21.40
CA HIS A 88 -11.19 6.76 22.84
C HIS A 88 -12.06 7.77 23.61
N ASP A 89 -12.19 8.99 23.06
CA ASP A 89 -12.92 10.09 23.66
C ASP A 89 -14.44 9.80 23.72
N ASP A 90 -15.01 9.18 22.68
CA ASP A 90 -16.47 8.96 22.59
C ASP A 90 -16.92 7.62 23.18
N ILE A 91 -16.19 6.53 22.93
CA ILE A 91 -16.65 5.17 23.28
C ILE A 91 -16.23 4.76 24.69
N GLY A 92 -15.12 5.29 25.22
CA GLY A 92 -14.74 5.08 26.62
C GLY A 92 -15.88 5.49 27.59
N PRO A 93 -16.39 6.72 27.48
CA PRO A 93 -17.55 7.16 28.27
C PRO A 93 -18.82 6.37 27.97
N PHE A 94 -19.06 5.97 26.71
CA PHE A 94 -20.24 5.19 26.35
C PHE A 94 -20.25 3.80 26.99
N ALA A 95 -19.12 3.09 26.94
CA ALA A 95 -18.98 1.79 27.58
C ALA A 95 -19.13 1.87 29.11
N LYS A 96 -18.64 2.96 29.71
CA LYS A 96 -18.81 3.23 31.14
C LYS A 96 -20.28 3.49 31.48
N LYS A 97 -20.97 4.36 30.71
CA LYS A 97 -22.40 4.64 30.88
C LYS A 97 -23.24 3.38 30.73
N TYR A 98 -22.94 2.53 29.74
CA TYR A 98 -23.65 1.27 29.55
C TYR A 98 -23.52 0.35 30.77
N LYS A 99 -22.32 0.18 31.32
CA LYS A 99 -22.11 -0.61 32.54
C LYS A 99 -22.89 -0.05 33.73
N THR A 100 -22.86 1.27 33.94
CA THR A 100 -23.63 1.92 35.01
C THR A 100 -25.12 1.67 34.84
N LEU A 101 -25.65 1.86 33.64
CA LEU A 101 -27.08 1.70 33.35
C LEU A 101 -27.55 0.26 33.59
N VAL A 102 -26.75 -0.73 33.20
CA VAL A 102 -27.05 -2.15 33.46
C VAL A 102 -27.06 -2.46 34.96
N ALA A 103 -26.13 -1.89 35.73
CA ALA A 103 -26.09 -2.07 37.18
C ALA A 103 -27.32 -1.43 37.86
N GLU A 104 -27.70 -0.22 37.46
CA GLU A 104 -28.89 0.48 37.96
C GLU A 104 -30.17 -0.30 37.65
N ILE A 105 -30.32 -0.82 36.42
CA ILE A 105 -31.45 -1.67 36.05
C ILE A 105 -31.50 -2.92 36.92
N SER A 106 -30.37 -3.59 37.14
CA SER A 106 -30.30 -4.78 38.00
C SER A 106 -30.73 -4.47 39.44
N GLN A 107 -30.30 -3.34 39.98
CA GLN A 107 -30.68 -2.91 41.32
C GLN A 107 -32.18 -2.59 41.39
N LEU A 108 -32.70 -1.83 40.42
CA LEU A 108 -34.11 -1.46 40.36
C LEU A 108 -35.03 -2.70 40.28
N TYR A 109 -34.65 -3.70 39.48
CA TYR A 109 -35.38 -4.97 39.42
C TYR A 109 -35.32 -5.73 40.75
N GLY A 110 -34.19 -5.71 41.44
CA GLY A 110 -34.04 -6.28 42.78
C GLY A 110 -34.99 -5.62 43.79
N GLU A 111 -34.97 -4.29 43.86
CA GLU A 111 -35.84 -3.50 44.74
C GLU A 111 -37.32 -3.69 44.42
N ALA A 112 -37.68 -3.71 43.12
CA ALA A 112 -39.05 -3.96 42.68
C ALA A 112 -39.53 -5.35 43.12
N LYS A 113 -38.67 -6.38 43.02
CA LYS A 113 -38.98 -7.74 43.47
C LYS A 113 -39.20 -7.80 44.98
N GLU A 114 -38.37 -7.11 45.77
CA GLU A 114 -38.53 -7.03 47.22
C GLU A 114 -39.81 -6.30 47.62
N LYS A 115 -40.06 -5.12 47.04
CA LYS A 115 -41.29 -4.33 47.27
C LYS A 115 -42.52 -5.10 46.86
N HIS A 116 -42.47 -5.84 45.75
CA HIS A 116 -43.57 -6.71 45.33
C HIS A 116 -43.82 -7.85 46.33
N ALA A 117 -42.76 -8.50 46.85
CA ALA A 117 -42.90 -9.51 47.89
C ALA A 117 -43.45 -8.94 49.20
N GLN A 118 -43.05 -7.72 49.59
CA GLN A 118 -43.61 -7.00 50.74
C GLN A 118 -45.09 -6.65 50.51
N GLY A 119 -45.43 -6.17 49.31
CA GLY A 119 -46.81 -5.93 48.90
C GLY A 119 -47.67 -7.17 49.04
N ILE A 120 -47.22 -8.31 48.51
CA ILE A 120 -47.92 -9.59 48.68
C ILE A 120 -48.15 -9.92 50.16
N LYS A 121 -47.15 -9.76 51.03
CA LYS A 121 -47.30 -10.03 52.46
C LYS A 121 -48.36 -9.13 53.11
N LEU A 122 -48.42 -7.86 52.74
CA LEU A 122 -49.45 -6.92 53.21
C LEU A 122 -50.85 -7.38 52.76
N LEU A 123 -50.99 -7.77 51.50
CA LEU A 123 -52.26 -8.27 50.97
C LEU A 123 -52.72 -9.55 51.71
N ILE A 124 -51.80 -10.47 52.02
CA ILE A 124 -52.11 -11.69 52.79
C ILE A 124 -52.66 -11.31 54.17
N LYS A 125 -51.98 -10.37 54.84
CA LYS A 125 -52.29 -9.99 56.22
C LYS A 125 -53.62 -9.24 56.35
N ASP A 126 -53.82 -8.23 55.51
CA ASP A 126 -54.90 -7.25 55.71
C ASP A 126 -56.13 -7.51 54.82
N PHE A 127 -55.99 -8.31 53.76
CA PHE A 127 -57.04 -8.54 52.77
C PHE A 127 -57.31 -10.03 52.47
N ALA A 128 -56.82 -10.95 53.33
CA ALA A 128 -56.98 -12.40 53.16
C ALA A 128 -56.55 -12.92 51.77
N TYR A 129 -55.59 -12.23 51.13
CA TYR A 129 -55.08 -12.63 49.83
C TYR A 129 -54.34 -13.97 49.93
N HIS A 130 -54.62 -14.89 49.01
CA HIS A 130 -53.90 -16.16 48.93
C HIS A 130 -53.29 -16.34 47.53
N PRO A 131 -51.95 -16.44 47.40
CA PRO A 131 -51.25 -16.38 46.10
C PRO A 131 -51.75 -17.39 45.06
N ALA A 132 -52.15 -18.60 45.49
CA ALA A 132 -52.67 -19.66 44.62
C ALA A 132 -54.10 -19.43 44.09
N PHE A 133 -54.85 -18.47 44.64
CA PHE A 133 -56.25 -18.22 44.28
C PHE A 133 -56.45 -16.87 43.55
N LYS A 134 -55.35 -16.16 43.21
CA LYS A 134 -55.42 -14.92 42.43
C LYS A 134 -55.89 -15.24 41.01
N ARG A 135 -57.10 -14.79 40.66
CA ARG A 135 -57.61 -14.82 39.28
C ARG A 135 -57.22 -13.52 38.56
N TRP A 136 -57.08 -13.58 37.24
CA TRP A 136 -56.62 -12.44 36.41
C TRP A 136 -57.69 -11.33 36.28
N ASP A 137 -58.94 -11.63 36.61
CA ASP A 137 -60.12 -10.78 36.56
C ASP A 137 -60.58 -10.27 37.94
N ASP A 138 -59.90 -10.65 39.02
CA ASP A 138 -60.32 -10.34 40.38
C ASP A 138 -60.03 -8.87 40.74
N SER A 139 -61.08 -8.11 41.06
CA SER A 139 -60.96 -6.70 41.43
C SER A 139 -60.68 -6.55 42.91
N PHE A 140 -59.58 -5.88 43.23
CA PHE A 140 -59.15 -5.67 44.60
C PHE A 140 -60.07 -4.67 45.31
N THR A 141 -61.00 -5.16 46.14
CA THR A 141 -61.88 -4.30 46.96
C THR A 141 -61.20 -4.04 48.30
N SER A 142 -60.67 -2.82 48.51
CA SER A 142 -60.21 -2.39 49.84
C SER A 142 -61.31 -1.62 50.57
N ILE A 143 -61.50 -1.94 51.85
CA ILE A 143 -62.26 -1.07 52.75
C ILE A 143 -61.26 0.01 53.22
N PRO A 144 -61.46 1.30 52.91
CA PRO A 144 -60.51 2.33 53.30
C PRO A 144 -60.41 2.41 54.83
N PHE A 145 -59.19 2.26 55.35
CA PHE A 145 -58.89 2.39 56.77
C PHE A 145 -59.17 3.82 57.23
N LYS A 146 -60.14 3.99 58.14
CA LYS A 146 -60.40 5.23 58.86
C LYS A 146 -59.85 5.09 60.28
N PRO A 147 -58.75 5.77 60.65
CA PRO A 147 -58.29 5.80 62.04
C PRO A 147 -59.31 6.56 62.92
N GLN A 148 -59.46 6.13 64.18
CA GLN A 148 -60.17 6.88 65.22
C GLN A 148 -59.26 7.96 65.82
#